data_AF-A0A8J7JB36-F1
#
_entry.id   AF-A0A8J7JB36-F1
#
_cell.length_a   1.000
_cell.length_b   1.000
_cell.length_c   1.000
_cell.angle_alpha   90.00
_cell.angle_beta   90.00
_cell.angle_gamma   90.00
#
_symmetry.space_group_name_H-M   'P 1'
#
loop_
_entity.id
_entity.type
_entity.pdbx_description
1 polymer ?
#
loop_
_entity_poly.entity_id
_entity_poly.type
_entity_poly.pdbx_seq_one_letter_code
_entity_poly.pdbx_strand_id
1 'polypeptide(L)'
;MSKLDDMLLEQATKLLEAMDKTVDNNLPQEIAEIVKFHSKGAALSALGSAWIPGAGGAAATVACAGFIWTMYSRIGLEIDLPFSKNILKSLASGVATNIASYVVGMIALSTAFSFVPGLGNIGASVIMGGVCYAMTLASGYVYLKIMTQLFSKGIDPTTLSEQELKNIAKDVVSDSDVKDVIRGAKAEFKAKEEKGEFK
;
A
#
# COMPACT_ATOMS: atom_id res chain seq x y z
N MET A 1 21.97 -9.44 -14.96
CA MET A 1 20.91 -8.47 -14.63
C MET A 1 20.85 -7.50 -15.80
N SER A 2 19.66 -7.26 -16.37
CA SER A 2 19.52 -6.39 -17.55
C SER A 2 19.55 -4.92 -17.13
N LYS A 3 19.93 -4.01 -18.03
CA LYS A 3 19.93 -2.54 -17.77
C LYS A 3 18.55 -2.03 -17.29
N LEU A 4 17.49 -2.75 -17.68
CA LEU A 4 16.12 -2.51 -17.23
C LEU A 4 15.93 -2.85 -15.74
N ASP A 5 16.49 -3.97 -15.28
CA ASP A 5 16.39 -4.41 -13.89
C ASP A 5 17.13 -3.46 -12.94
N ASP A 6 18.30 -2.98 -13.36
CA ASP A 6 19.10 -2.01 -12.59
C ASP A 6 18.34 -0.69 -12.41
N MET A 7 17.69 -0.20 -13.48
CA MET A 7 16.86 1.01 -13.42
C MET A 7 15.65 0.81 -12.50
N LEU A 8 14.94 -0.31 -12.61
CA LEU A 8 13.78 -0.60 -11.76
C LEU A 8 14.18 -0.69 -10.28
N LEU A 9 15.33 -1.31 -9.99
CA LEU A 9 15.86 -1.46 -8.63
C LEU A 9 16.32 -0.11 -8.04
N GLU A 10 16.95 0.74 -8.84
CA GLU A 10 17.35 2.08 -8.44
C GLU A 10 16.13 2.94 -8.08
N GLN A 11 15.09 2.93 -8.92
CA GLN A 11 13.87 3.69 -8.65
C GLN A 11 13.08 3.12 -7.47
N ALA A 12 13.12 1.80 -7.28
CA ALA A 12 12.61 1.18 -6.07
C ALA A 12 13.30 1.76 -4.84
N THR A 13 14.63 1.71 -4.81
CA THR A 13 15.44 2.10 -3.65
C THR A 13 15.16 3.54 -3.23
N LYS A 14 15.16 4.46 -4.19
CA LYS A 14 14.86 5.89 -3.94
C LYS A 14 13.43 6.12 -3.46
N LEU A 15 12.47 5.31 -3.94
CA LEU A 15 11.09 5.33 -3.47
C LEU A 15 11.01 4.87 -2.01
N LEU A 16 11.70 3.78 -1.65
CA LEU A 16 11.69 3.24 -0.29
C LEU A 16 12.30 4.23 0.73
N GLU A 17 13.40 4.88 0.37
CA GLU A 17 14.09 5.87 1.21
C GLU A 17 13.23 7.11 1.50
N ALA A 18 12.45 7.55 0.51
CA ALA A 18 11.56 8.68 0.65
C ALA A 18 10.55 8.46 1.78
N MET A 19 9.88 7.32 1.75
CA MET A 19 8.70 7.10 2.57
C MET A 19 9.01 6.54 3.95
N ASP A 20 10.25 6.09 4.19
CA ASP A 20 10.70 5.71 5.53
C ASP A 20 10.53 6.86 6.54
N LYS A 21 10.72 8.12 6.09
CA LYS A 21 10.53 9.32 6.93
C LYS A 21 9.10 9.54 7.38
N THR A 22 8.12 9.20 6.53
CA THR A 22 6.70 9.39 6.83
C THR A 22 6.22 8.41 7.91
N VAL A 23 6.76 7.19 7.93
CA VAL A 23 6.41 6.18 8.93
C VAL A 23 7.03 6.50 10.30
N ASP A 24 8.32 6.86 10.33
CA ASP A 24 9.07 7.06 11.60
C ASP A 24 8.47 8.14 12.51
N ASN A 25 7.82 9.14 11.92
CA ASN A 25 7.25 10.25 12.69
C ASN A 25 5.91 9.92 13.36
N ASN A 26 5.27 8.79 13.04
CA ASN A 26 3.86 8.57 13.35
C ASN A 26 3.55 7.24 14.06
N LEU A 27 4.49 6.29 14.16
CA LEU A 27 4.25 4.96 14.68
C LEU A 27 5.30 4.53 15.72
N PRO A 28 4.93 3.68 16.70
CA PRO A 28 5.92 2.94 17.51
C PRO A 28 6.87 2.15 16.60
N GLN A 29 8.12 2.01 17.01
CA GLN A 29 9.20 1.52 16.14
C GLN A 29 8.90 0.14 15.53
N GLU A 30 8.39 -0.80 16.32
CA GLU A 30 8.11 -2.17 15.89
C GLU A 30 6.99 -2.20 14.83
N ILE A 31 5.94 -1.40 15.04
CA ILE A 31 4.84 -1.26 14.07
C ILE A 31 5.32 -0.50 12.83
N ALA A 32 6.14 0.53 12.99
CA ALA A 32 6.77 1.27 11.91
C ALA A 32 7.58 0.33 11.01
N GLU A 33 8.40 -0.53 11.60
CA GLU A 33 9.22 -1.51 10.88
C GLU A 33 8.35 -2.53 10.11
N ILE A 34 7.26 -3.03 10.72
CA ILE A 34 6.31 -3.92 10.03
C ILE A 34 5.67 -3.22 8.83
N VAL A 35 5.20 -1.98 8.99
CA VAL A 35 4.58 -1.19 7.91
C VAL A 35 5.58 -0.88 6.80
N LYS A 36 6.82 -0.50 7.15
CA LYS A 36 7.90 -0.26 6.19
C LYS A 36 8.22 -1.53 5.42
N PHE A 37 8.44 -2.65 6.09
CA PHE A 37 8.78 -3.92 5.44
C PHE A 37 7.74 -4.32 4.39
N HIS A 38 6.46 -4.24 4.74
CA HIS A 38 5.38 -4.63 3.83
C HIS A 38 5.17 -3.63 2.70
N SER A 39 5.23 -2.33 2.98
CA SER A 39 5.11 -1.29 1.95
C SER A 39 6.27 -1.39 0.95
N LYS A 40 7.49 -1.63 1.44
CA LYS A 40 8.67 -1.90 0.60
C LYS A 40 8.49 -3.15 -0.26
N GLY A 41 8.06 -4.25 0.36
CA GLY A 41 7.80 -5.50 -0.34
C GLY A 41 6.72 -5.38 -1.42
N ALA A 42 5.65 -4.62 -1.14
CA ALA A 42 4.58 -4.34 -2.09
C ALA A 42 5.10 -3.54 -3.29
N ALA A 43 5.89 -2.50 -3.05
CA ALA A 43 6.50 -1.70 -4.10
C ALA A 43 7.40 -2.53 -5.02
N LEU A 44 8.31 -3.31 -4.42
CA LEU A 44 9.24 -4.17 -5.14
C LEU A 44 8.52 -5.26 -5.93
N SER A 45 7.47 -5.84 -5.36
CA SER A 45 6.66 -6.86 -6.05
C SER A 45 5.89 -6.27 -7.22
N ALA A 46 5.33 -5.06 -7.05
CA ALA A 46 4.65 -4.36 -8.12
C ALA A 46 5.60 -4.01 -9.27
N LEU A 47 6.84 -3.58 -8.98
CA LEU A 47 7.87 -3.36 -9.99
C LEU A 47 8.15 -4.63 -10.81
N GLY A 48 8.21 -5.79 -10.15
CA GLY A 48 8.44 -7.09 -10.80
C GLY A 48 7.24 -7.62 -11.60
N SER A 49 6.00 -7.16 -11.32
CA SER A 49 4.78 -7.66 -11.97
C SER A 49 4.15 -6.70 -12.98
N ALA A 50 4.43 -5.39 -12.88
CA ALA A 50 3.72 -4.34 -13.63
C ALA A 50 4.09 -4.26 -15.12
N TRP A 51 5.19 -4.87 -15.54
CA TRP A 51 5.66 -4.89 -16.93
C TRP A 51 4.85 -5.80 -17.86
N ILE A 52 3.91 -6.60 -17.34
CA ILE A 52 3.07 -7.51 -18.14
C ILE A 52 2.01 -6.66 -18.88
N PRO A 53 2.05 -6.56 -20.22
CA PRO A 53 1.09 -5.75 -20.96
C PRO A 53 -0.35 -6.22 -20.71
N GLY A 54 -1.24 -5.30 -20.38
CA GLY A 54 -2.66 -5.57 -20.14
C GLY A 54 -3.00 -6.30 -18.84
N ALA A 55 -2.03 -6.90 -18.14
CA ALA A 55 -2.26 -7.63 -16.87
C ALA A 55 -1.42 -7.13 -15.69
N GLY A 56 -0.40 -6.29 -15.93
CA GLY A 56 0.57 -5.87 -14.92
C GLY A 56 -0.05 -5.05 -13.78
N GLY A 57 -1.01 -4.18 -14.09
CA GLY A 57 -1.75 -3.43 -13.08
C GLY A 57 -2.59 -4.34 -12.17
N ALA A 58 -3.23 -5.37 -12.73
CA ALA A 58 -4.00 -6.34 -11.95
C ALA A 58 -3.08 -7.22 -11.08
N ALA A 59 -1.98 -7.72 -11.65
CA ALA A 59 -0.99 -8.51 -10.92
C ALA A 59 -0.37 -7.74 -9.75
N ALA A 60 0.00 -6.49 -9.97
CA ALA A 60 0.52 -5.59 -8.93
C ALA A 60 -0.53 -5.34 -7.83
N THR A 61 -1.79 -5.13 -8.20
CA THR A 61 -2.88 -4.92 -7.22
C THR A 61 -3.11 -6.15 -6.33
N VAL A 62 -3.05 -7.37 -6.90
CA VAL A 62 -3.15 -8.63 -6.15
C VAL A 62 -1.97 -8.78 -5.20
N ALA A 63 -0.74 -8.53 -5.67
CA ALA A 63 0.45 -8.57 -4.82
C ALA A 63 0.30 -7.59 -3.64
N CYS A 64 -0.14 -6.36 -3.93
CA CYS A 64 -0.47 -5.34 -2.96
C CYS A 64 -1.42 -5.81 -1.85
N ALA A 65 -2.57 -6.38 -2.23
CA ALA A 65 -3.53 -6.90 -1.26
C ALA A 65 -2.93 -8.01 -0.38
N GLY A 66 -2.04 -8.83 -0.95
CA GLY A 66 -1.26 -9.83 -0.22
C GLY A 66 -0.37 -9.21 0.86
N PHE A 67 0.39 -8.17 0.52
CA PHE A 67 1.24 -7.46 1.49
C PHE A 67 0.42 -6.76 2.58
N ILE A 68 -0.73 -6.17 2.23
CA ILE A 68 -1.62 -5.55 3.23
C ILE A 68 -2.14 -6.59 4.21
N TRP A 69 -2.61 -7.75 3.71
CA TRP A 69 -3.05 -8.86 4.55
C TRP A 69 -1.95 -9.33 5.52
N THR A 70 -0.73 -9.59 5.02
CA THR A 70 0.35 -10.09 5.88
C THR A 70 0.84 -9.03 6.85
N MET A 71 0.79 -7.75 6.46
CA MET A 71 1.08 -6.62 7.34
C MET A 71 0.11 -6.59 8.52
N TYR A 72 -1.19 -6.67 8.26
CA TYR A 72 -2.20 -6.70 9.32
C TYR A 72 -2.02 -7.90 10.23
N SER A 73 -1.66 -9.06 9.67
CA SER A 73 -1.36 -10.25 10.48
C SER A 73 -0.17 -10.04 11.42
N ARG A 74 0.90 -9.37 10.98
CA ARG A 74 2.06 -9.11 11.83
C ARG A 74 1.79 -8.03 12.88
N ILE A 75 1.10 -6.95 12.51
CA ILE A 75 0.66 -5.93 13.47
C ILE A 75 -0.26 -6.56 14.52
N GLY A 76 -1.23 -7.38 14.09
CA GLY A 76 -2.14 -8.10 14.99
C GLY A 76 -1.41 -8.97 15.99
N LEU A 77 -0.39 -9.72 15.56
CA LEU A 77 0.47 -10.50 16.47
C LEU A 77 1.23 -9.61 17.47
N GLU A 78 1.75 -8.46 17.01
CA GLU A 78 2.48 -7.51 17.87
C GLU A 78 1.60 -6.91 18.97
N ILE A 79 0.30 -6.72 18.70
CA ILE A 79 -0.67 -6.17 19.66
C ILE A 79 -1.49 -7.26 20.38
N ASP A 80 -1.02 -8.50 20.34
CA ASP A 80 -1.65 -9.71 20.93
C ASP A 80 -3.12 -9.90 20.54
N LEU A 81 -3.41 -9.69 19.25
CA LEU A 81 -4.75 -9.81 18.70
C LEU A 81 -4.82 -10.85 17.57
N PRO A 82 -5.25 -12.09 17.87
CA PRO A 82 -5.20 -13.23 16.96
C PRO A 82 -6.43 -13.28 16.03
N PHE A 83 -6.55 -12.31 15.12
CA PHE A 83 -7.60 -12.38 14.09
C PHE A 83 -7.47 -13.63 13.22
N SER A 84 -8.63 -14.18 12.82
CA SER A 84 -8.65 -15.29 11.87
C SER A 84 -8.10 -14.91 10.50
N LYS A 85 -7.60 -15.93 9.77
CA LYS A 85 -7.08 -15.78 8.41
C LYS A 85 -8.08 -15.16 7.41
N ASN A 86 -9.37 -15.28 7.68
CA ASN A 86 -10.40 -14.76 6.77
C ASN A 86 -10.72 -13.31 7.10
N ILE A 87 -10.77 -12.96 8.39
CA ILE A 87 -11.10 -11.61 8.86
C ILE A 87 -10.12 -10.57 8.32
N LEU A 88 -8.81 -10.73 8.51
CA LEU A 88 -7.87 -9.70 7.99
C LEU A 88 -7.91 -9.60 6.44
N LYS A 89 -8.45 -10.58 5.67
CA LYS A 89 -8.29 -10.74 4.20
C LYS A 89 -9.37 -9.93 3.59
N SER A 90 -10.55 -10.08 4.17
CA SER A 90 -11.69 -9.26 3.95
C SER A 90 -11.44 -7.83 4.40
N LEU A 91 -10.79 -7.60 5.54
CA LEU A 91 -10.40 -6.25 5.97
C LEU A 91 -9.35 -5.63 5.03
N ALA A 92 -8.27 -6.35 4.72
CA ALA A 92 -7.22 -5.93 3.80
C ALA A 92 -7.79 -5.62 2.42
N SER A 93 -8.63 -6.49 1.88
CA SER A 93 -9.33 -6.28 0.61
C SER A 93 -10.24 -5.07 0.67
N GLY A 94 -11.07 -4.94 1.72
CA GLY A 94 -11.95 -3.79 1.90
C GLY A 94 -11.17 -2.47 1.97
N VAL A 95 -10.11 -2.41 2.76
CA VAL A 95 -9.26 -1.21 2.86
C VAL A 95 -8.55 -0.94 1.53
N ALA A 96 -7.92 -1.96 0.93
CA ALA A 96 -7.21 -1.83 -0.34
C ALA A 96 -8.12 -1.33 -1.45
N THR A 97 -9.33 -1.88 -1.60
CA THR A 97 -10.32 -1.44 -2.59
C THR A 97 -10.76 0.00 -2.35
N ASN A 98 -11.03 0.39 -1.11
CA ASN A 98 -11.42 1.76 -0.80
C ASN A 98 -10.26 2.75 -1.07
N ILE A 99 -9.03 2.42 -0.70
CA ILE A 99 -7.86 3.27 -1.01
C ILE A 99 -7.59 3.31 -2.52
N ALA A 100 -7.69 2.17 -3.22
CA ALA A 100 -7.49 2.06 -4.66
C ALA A 100 -8.39 3.03 -5.44
N SER A 101 -9.60 3.30 -4.94
CA SER A 101 -10.52 4.28 -5.56
C SER A 101 -9.92 5.70 -5.64
N TYR A 102 -9.05 6.09 -4.70
CA TYR A 102 -8.38 7.40 -4.69
C TYR A 102 -7.16 7.47 -5.62
N VAL A 103 -6.64 6.31 -6.04
CA VAL A 103 -5.47 6.18 -6.92
C VAL A 103 -5.80 5.57 -8.28
N VAL A 104 -7.09 5.39 -8.60
CA VAL A 104 -7.57 4.76 -9.83
C VAL A 104 -7.01 5.40 -11.10
N GLY A 105 -6.81 6.73 -11.09
CA GLY A 105 -6.20 7.44 -12.22
C GLY A 105 -4.74 7.06 -12.46
N MET A 106 -3.97 6.79 -11.40
CA MET A 106 -2.57 6.35 -11.52
C MET A 106 -2.49 4.89 -11.98
N ILE A 107 -3.41 4.03 -11.51
CA ILE A 107 -3.54 2.65 -11.98
C ILE A 107 -3.87 2.60 -13.48
N ALA A 108 -4.82 3.44 -13.92
CA ALA A 108 -5.20 3.55 -15.34
C ALA A 108 -4.02 4.05 -16.20
N LEU A 109 -3.30 5.07 -15.72
CA LEU A 109 -2.12 5.60 -16.40
C LEU A 109 -1.01 4.54 -16.52
N SER A 110 -0.71 3.81 -15.45
CA SER A 110 0.25 2.71 -15.50
C SER A 110 -0.18 1.64 -16.50
N THR A 111 -1.45 1.28 -16.52
CA THR A 111 -1.96 0.26 -17.44
C THR A 111 -1.77 0.72 -18.89
N ALA A 112 -2.07 1.98 -19.19
CA ALA A 112 -1.83 2.55 -20.52
C ALA A 112 -0.34 2.52 -20.92
N PHE A 113 0.57 2.90 -20.01
CA PHE A 113 2.01 2.84 -20.27
C PHE A 113 2.56 1.42 -20.46
N SER A 114 1.94 0.40 -19.85
CA SER A 114 2.35 -1.01 -20.02
C SER A 114 2.17 -1.54 -21.45
N PHE A 115 1.43 -0.83 -22.31
CA PHE A 115 1.29 -1.19 -23.73
C PHE A 115 2.41 -0.63 -24.62
N VAL A 116 3.28 0.24 -24.08
CA VAL A 116 4.40 0.83 -24.82
C VAL A 116 5.68 0.07 -24.47
N PRO A 117 6.23 -0.75 -25.40
CA PRO A 117 7.44 -1.52 -25.14
C PRO A 117 8.64 -0.64 -24.80
N GLY A 118 9.51 -1.11 -23.91
CA GLY A 118 10.70 -0.38 -23.48
C GLY A 118 10.41 0.62 -22.36
N LEU A 119 10.58 1.92 -22.61
CA LEU A 119 10.45 2.97 -21.59
C LEU A 119 9.05 3.06 -20.96
N GLY A 120 7.99 2.68 -21.70
CA GLY A 120 6.63 2.64 -21.16
C GLY A 120 6.44 1.60 -20.06
N ASN A 121 7.04 0.42 -20.23
CA ASN A 121 7.01 -0.64 -19.20
C ASN A 121 7.78 -0.24 -17.93
N ILE A 122 8.85 0.54 -18.05
CA ILE A 122 9.59 1.10 -16.90
C ILE A 122 8.71 2.09 -16.15
N GLY A 123 8.12 3.05 -16.87
CA GLY A 123 7.24 4.05 -16.27
C GLY A 123 6.03 3.42 -15.58
N ALA A 124 5.39 2.43 -16.22
CA ALA A 124 4.29 1.66 -15.62
C ALA A 124 4.71 1.00 -14.30
N SER A 125 5.90 0.41 -14.26
CA SER A 125 6.41 -0.28 -13.08
C SER A 125 6.70 0.68 -11.93
N VAL A 126 7.33 1.82 -12.19
CA VAL A 126 7.59 2.86 -11.17
C VAL A 126 6.29 3.41 -10.59
N ILE A 127 5.32 3.75 -11.46
CA ILE A 127 4.01 4.23 -11.02
C ILE A 127 3.32 3.20 -10.12
N MET A 128 3.28 1.93 -10.54
CA MET A 128 2.64 0.89 -9.73
C MET A 128 3.40 0.56 -8.46
N GLY A 129 4.73 0.62 -8.46
CA GLY A 129 5.55 0.52 -7.25
C GLY A 129 5.16 1.58 -6.22
N GLY A 130 5.05 2.83 -6.67
CA GLY A 130 4.58 3.96 -5.87
C GLY A 130 3.18 3.78 -5.32
N VAL A 131 2.24 3.45 -6.22
CA VAL A 131 0.85 3.17 -5.84
C VAL A 131 0.79 2.04 -4.81
N CYS A 132 1.56 0.97 -5.00
CA CYS A 132 1.51 -0.18 -4.12
C CYS A 132 2.09 0.07 -2.74
N TYR A 133 3.19 0.82 -2.66
CA TYR A 133 3.69 1.28 -1.38
C TYR A 133 2.66 2.18 -0.70
N ALA A 134 2.16 3.22 -1.38
CA ALA A 134 1.27 4.21 -0.79
C ALA A 134 -0.03 3.56 -0.28
N MET A 135 -0.58 2.61 -1.03
CA MET A 135 -1.73 1.83 -0.59
C MET A 135 -1.40 1.03 0.66
N THR A 136 -0.25 0.35 0.70
CA THR A 136 0.14 -0.47 1.85
C THR A 136 0.42 0.38 3.09
N LEU A 137 1.10 1.52 2.94
CA LEU A 137 1.34 2.49 4.01
C LEU A 137 0.01 3.02 4.59
N ALA A 138 -0.87 3.53 3.74
CA ALA A 138 -2.16 4.06 4.16
C ALA A 138 -3.04 2.97 4.78
N SER A 139 -2.96 1.74 4.28
CA SER A 139 -3.61 0.58 4.90
C SER A 139 -3.13 0.32 6.33
N GLY A 140 -1.82 0.44 6.59
CA GLY A 140 -1.27 0.28 7.94
C GLY A 140 -1.86 1.31 8.91
N TYR A 141 -1.89 2.58 8.50
CA TYR A 141 -2.52 3.66 9.27
C TYR A 141 -4.01 3.41 9.53
N VAL A 142 -4.76 3.00 8.49
CA VAL A 142 -6.19 2.68 8.61
C VAL A 142 -6.41 1.53 9.59
N TYR A 143 -5.64 0.45 9.50
CA TYR A 143 -5.77 -0.69 10.40
C TYR A 143 -5.58 -0.28 11.87
N LEU A 144 -4.54 0.52 12.16
CA LEU A 144 -4.29 1.03 13.50
C LEU A 144 -5.40 1.96 13.99
N LYS A 145 -5.94 2.83 13.13
CA LYS A 145 -7.08 3.69 13.47
C LYS A 145 -8.35 2.87 13.76
N ILE A 146 -8.60 1.79 13.01
CA ILE A 146 -9.68 0.84 13.29
C ILE A 146 -9.48 0.17 14.65
N MET A 147 -8.30 -0.42 14.92
CA MET A 147 -8.02 -1.09 16.19
C MET A 147 -8.16 -0.12 17.38
N THR A 148 -7.61 1.09 17.24
CA THR A 148 -7.71 2.15 18.25
C THR A 148 -9.17 2.49 18.54
N GLN A 149 -10.01 2.68 17.51
CA GLN A 149 -11.43 2.99 17.69
C GLN A 149 -12.21 1.85 18.36
N LEU A 150 -11.91 0.60 18.02
CA LEU A 150 -12.59 -0.57 18.59
C LEU A 150 -12.23 -0.77 20.06
N PHE A 151 -10.93 -0.75 20.38
CA PHE A 151 -10.47 -0.86 21.76
C PHE A 151 -10.91 0.31 22.64
N SER A 152 -10.89 1.54 22.11
CA SER A 152 -11.38 2.71 22.86
C SER A 152 -12.88 2.62 23.21
N LYS A 153 -13.64 1.81 22.47
CA LYS A 153 -15.06 1.53 22.73
C LYS A 153 -15.29 0.23 23.51
N GLY A 154 -14.24 -0.48 23.91
CA GLY A 154 -14.33 -1.77 24.58
C GLY A 154 -14.89 -2.89 23.69
N ILE A 155 -14.80 -2.73 22.37
CA ILE A 155 -15.28 -3.73 21.40
C ILE A 155 -14.13 -4.69 21.09
N ASP A 156 -14.33 -5.98 21.36
CA ASP A 156 -13.44 -7.02 20.89
C ASP A 156 -13.61 -7.16 19.38
N PRO A 157 -12.60 -6.83 18.56
CA PRO A 157 -12.77 -6.85 17.13
C PRO A 157 -12.87 -8.28 16.57
N THR A 158 -12.50 -9.31 17.33
CA THR A 158 -12.65 -10.72 16.93
C THR A 158 -14.10 -11.19 16.94
N THR A 159 -15.01 -10.44 17.58
CA THR A 159 -16.44 -10.73 17.59
C THR A 159 -17.20 -10.09 16.43
N LEU A 160 -16.54 -9.25 15.61
CA LEU A 160 -17.17 -8.57 14.49
C LEU A 160 -17.23 -9.46 13.25
N SER A 161 -18.34 -9.39 12.52
CA SER A 161 -18.45 -10.01 11.20
C SER A 161 -17.55 -9.32 10.17
N GLU A 162 -17.25 -10.05 9.10
CA GLU A 162 -16.54 -9.50 7.95
C GLU A 162 -17.20 -8.23 7.38
N GLN A 163 -18.53 -8.20 7.31
CA GLN A 163 -19.27 -7.07 6.76
C GLN A 163 -19.16 -5.83 7.65
N GLU A 164 -19.23 -6.02 8.97
CA GLU A 164 -19.05 -4.93 9.94
C GLU A 164 -17.65 -4.33 9.83
N LEU A 165 -16.62 -5.17 9.76
CA LEU A 165 -15.23 -4.74 9.59
C LEU A 165 -15.02 -3.97 8.27
N LYS A 166 -15.63 -4.41 7.17
CA LYS A 166 -15.59 -3.68 5.89
C LYS A 166 -16.28 -2.32 5.97
N ASN A 167 -17.40 -2.23 6.68
CA ASN A 167 -18.12 -0.98 6.86
C ASN A 167 -17.29 0.00 7.70
N ILE A 168 -16.73 -0.47 8.83
CA ILE A 168 -15.82 0.34 9.68
C ILE A 168 -14.61 0.82 8.87
N ALA A 169 -14.01 -0.06 8.07
CA ALA A 169 -12.89 0.31 7.20
C ALA A 169 -13.26 1.41 6.20
N LYS A 170 -14.44 1.33 5.58
CA LYS A 170 -14.94 2.36 4.65
C LYS A 170 -15.11 3.71 5.35
N ASP A 171 -15.66 3.70 6.56
CA ASP A 171 -15.87 4.92 7.36
C ASP A 171 -14.53 5.54 7.76
N VAL A 172 -13.59 4.73 8.25
CA VAL A 172 -12.24 5.19 8.62
C VAL A 172 -11.47 5.71 7.40
N VAL A 173 -11.54 5.07 6.24
CA VAL A 173 -10.89 5.58 5.02
C VAL A 173 -11.50 6.91 4.56
N SER A 174 -12.77 7.16 4.88
CA SER A 174 -13.46 8.39 4.50
C SER A 174 -13.14 9.59 5.40
N ASP A 175 -12.49 9.35 6.54
CA ASP A 175 -12.00 10.35 7.48
C ASP A 175 -10.93 11.26 6.84
N SER A 176 -10.90 12.54 7.23
CA SER A 176 -9.99 13.55 6.68
C SER A 176 -8.53 13.20 6.90
N ASP A 177 -8.18 12.68 8.08
CA ASP A 177 -6.79 12.39 8.44
C ASP A 177 -6.23 11.29 7.54
N VAL A 178 -7.06 10.27 7.25
CA VAL A 178 -6.66 9.17 6.35
C VAL A 178 -6.52 9.69 4.91
N LYS A 179 -7.45 10.54 4.46
CA LYS A 179 -7.34 11.17 3.14
C LYS A 179 -6.08 12.02 3.02
N ASP A 180 -5.68 12.69 4.09
CA ASP A 180 -4.47 13.50 4.11
C ASP A 180 -3.20 12.64 4.12
N VAL A 181 -3.21 11.49 4.82
CA VAL A 181 -2.14 10.48 4.69
C VAL A 181 -2.04 9.96 3.25
N ILE A 182 -3.17 9.60 2.62
CA ILE A 182 -3.20 9.14 1.22
C ILE A 182 -2.68 10.22 0.27
N ARG A 183 -3.12 11.48 0.47
CA ARG A 183 -2.66 12.62 -0.34
C ARG A 183 -1.18 12.92 -0.12
N GLY A 184 -0.71 12.86 1.12
CA GLY A 184 0.69 13.05 1.49
C GLY A 184 1.58 12.00 0.82
N ALA A 185 1.23 10.73 0.96
CA ALA A 185 1.93 9.63 0.30
C ALA A 185 1.95 9.79 -1.23
N LYS A 186 0.81 10.18 -1.84
CA LYS A 186 0.72 10.46 -3.27
C LYS A 186 1.56 11.67 -3.69
N ALA A 187 1.54 12.75 -2.92
CA ALA A 187 2.26 13.99 -3.22
C ALA A 187 3.78 13.81 -3.09
N GLU A 188 4.23 13.10 -2.05
CA GLU A 188 5.64 12.77 -1.86
C GLU A 188 6.18 11.89 -2.98
N PHE A 189 5.40 10.89 -3.40
CA PHE A 189 5.69 10.09 -4.59
C PHE A 189 5.83 10.97 -5.85
N LYS A 190 4.81 11.77 -6.15
CA LYS A 190 4.79 12.62 -7.36
C LYS A 190 5.92 13.65 -7.36
N ALA A 191 6.20 14.29 -6.23
CA ALA A 191 7.26 15.30 -6.13
C ALA A 191 8.65 14.71 -6.43
N LYS A 192 8.91 13.47 -6.02
CA LYS A 192 10.18 12.78 -6.29
C LYS A 192 10.25 12.24 -7.73
N GLU A 193 9.12 11.86 -8.31
CA GLU A 193 9.01 11.55 -9.74
C GLU A 193 9.34 12.78 -10.60
N GLU A 194 8.74 13.93 -10.30
CA GLU A 194 8.88 15.18 -11.06
C GLU A 194 10.30 15.74 -11.00
N LYS A 195 11.00 15.57 -9.88
CA LYS A 195 12.42 15.94 -9.74
C LYS A 195 13.37 15.03 -10.52
N GLY A 196 12.85 13.99 -11.19
CA GLY A 196 13.69 12.98 -11.81
C GLY A 196 14.52 12.22 -10.79
N GLU A 197 14.17 12.27 -9.50
CA GLU A 197 14.81 11.41 -8.50
C GLU A 197 14.53 9.96 -8.88
N PHE A 198 13.39 9.67 -9.52
CA PHE A 198 13.11 8.36 -10.09
C PHE A 198 13.60 8.13 -11.55
N LYS A 199 14.62 8.86 -12.02
CA LYS A 199 15.23 8.70 -13.35
C LYS A 199 16.74 8.45 -13.28
#